data_AF-A0A0M9EQE4-F1
#
_entry.id   AF-A0A0M9EQE4-F1
#
_cell.length_a   1.000
_cell.length_b   1.000
_cell.length_c   1.000
_cell.angle_alpha   90.00
_cell.angle_beta   90.00
_cell.angle_gamma   90.00
#
_symmetry.space_group_name_H-M   'P 1'
#
loop_
_entity.id
_entity.type
_entity.pdbx_description
1 polymer ?
#
loop_
_entity_poly.entity_id
_entity_poly.type
_entity_poly.pdbx_seq_one_letter_code
_entity_poly.pdbx_strand_id
1 'polypeptide(L)'
;MDDLAKCIRIMPTSGSHFTAQAPLLPVFLLGLLATNPAHKQVSNGWFQQVTDTPVRSSVPPLYDALKRIWKWIDNDVNLQLGTIPVPESLGQRYPWWEHLVNRVADEEDETLCLT
;
A
#
# COMPACT_ATOMS: atom_id res chain seq x y z
N MET A 1 -5.35 9.57 2.52
CA MET A 1 -3.87 9.54 2.64
C MET A 1 -3.19 10.48 1.64
N ASP A 2 -3.81 11.62 1.32
CA ASP A 2 -3.32 12.47 0.24
C ASP A 2 -1.97 13.12 0.54
N ASP A 3 -1.73 13.50 1.80
CA ASP A 3 -0.45 14.11 2.18
C ASP A 3 0.70 13.10 2.14
N LEU A 4 0.48 11.85 2.59
CA LEU A 4 1.44 10.77 2.42
C LEU A 4 1.75 10.53 0.93
N ALA A 5 0.72 10.52 0.08
CA ALA A 5 0.89 10.38 -1.36
C ALA A 5 1.69 11.55 -1.97
N LYS A 6 1.49 12.79 -1.51
CA LYS A 6 2.30 13.95 -1.92
C LYS A 6 3.77 13.77 -1.51
N CYS A 7 4.04 13.33 -0.28
CA CYS A 7 5.40 13.06 0.18
C CYS A 7 6.10 11.99 -0.69
N ILE A 8 5.40 10.92 -1.07
CA ILE A 8 5.98 9.85 -1.89
C ILE A 8 6.30 10.32 -3.31
N ARG A 9 5.47 11.16 -3.91
CA ARG A 9 5.68 11.66 -5.29
C ARG A 9 6.97 12.47 -5.47
N ILE A 10 7.45 13.13 -4.42
CA ILE A 10 8.67 13.96 -4.48
C ILE A 10 9.93 13.18 -4.11
N MET A 11 9.81 11.91 -3.71
CA MET A 11 10.95 11.10 -3.31
C MET A 11 11.71 10.60 -4.54
N PRO A 12 13.05 10.62 -4.51
CA PRO A 12 13.85 10.05 -5.58
C PRO A 12 13.65 8.53 -5.64
N THR A 13 13.55 8.00 -6.85
CA THR A 13 13.50 6.55 -7.14
C THR A 13 14.73 6.07 -7.90
N SER A 14 15.65 6.98 -8.23
CA SER A 14 16.93 6.72 -8.90
C SER A 14 17.92 7.87 -8.67
N GLY A 15 19.17 7.70 -9.12
CA GLY A 15 20.20 8.74 -9.07
C GLY A 15 20.92 8.85 -7.72
N SER A 16 21.78 9.86 -7.56
CA SER A 16 22.67 10.03 -6.40
C SER A 16 21.95 10.32 -5.08
N HIS A 17 20.71 10.82 -5.15
CA HIS A 17 19.85 11.07 -3.99
C HIS A 17 18.99 9.86 -3.62
N PHE A 18 18.94 8.82 -4.47
CA PHE A 18 18.31 7.56 -4.15
C PHE A 18 19.24 6.77 -3.23
N THR A 19 19.05 6.95 -1.93
CA THR A 19 19.84 6.29 -0.92
C THR A 19 19.18 4.99 -0.47
N ALA A 20 19.97 4.16 0.21
CA ALA A 20 19.55 2.98 0.95
C ALA A 20 18.32 3.14 1.87
N GLN A 21 17.92 4.37 2.18
CA GLN A 21 16.81 4.73 3.08
C GLN A 21 15.53 5.08 2.33
N ALA A 22 15.43 4.71 1.04
CA ALA A 22 14.20 4.84 0.28
C ALA A 22 13.01 4.29 1.10
N PRO A 23 11.90 5.05 1.26
CA PRO A 23 10.92 4.80 2.32
C PRO A 23 9.95 3.69 1.93
N LEU A 24 10.50 2.49 1.82
CA LEU A 24 9.81 1.26 1.45
C LEU A 24 8.56 1.05 2.32
N LEU A 25 8.68 1.23 3.64
CA LEU A 25 7.57 1.05 4.56
C LEU A 25 6.45 2.09 4.32
N PRO A 26 6.69 3.42 4.30
CA PRO A 26 5.66 4.40 3.94
C PRO A 26 4.98 4.14 2.58
N VAL A 27 5.75 3.74 1.57
CA VAL A 27 5.19 3.44 0.23
C VAL A 27 4.35 2.16 0.25
N PHE A 28 4.81 1.14 0.97
CA PHE A 28 4.06 -0.09 1.18
C PHE A 28 2.76 0.15 1.92
N LEU A 29 2.77 0.91 3.03
CA LEU A 29 1.56 1.25 3.80
C LEU A 29 0.55 2.05 2.97
N LEU A 30 1.02 3.01 2.15
CA LEU A 30 0.13 3.72 1.23
C LEU A 30 -0.57 2.76 0.27
N GLY A 31 0.16 1.79 -0.28
CA GLY A 31 -0.38 0.80 -1.20
C GLY A 31 -1.30 -0.22 -0.52
N LEU A 32 -0.93 -0.68 0.67
CA LEU A 32 -1.68 -1.63 1.49
C LEU A 32 -3.08 -1.10 1.78
N LEU A 33 -3.18 0.19 2.11
CA LEU A 33 -4.42 0.85 2.50
C LEU A 33 -5.11 1.58 1.32
N ALA A 34 -4.70 1.33 0.08
CA ALA A 34 -5.11 2.08 -1.10
C ALA A 34 -6.54 1.76 -1.60
N THR A 35 -7.55 2.03 -0.77
CA THR A 35 -8.97 1.97 -1.14
C THR A 35 -9.38 3.08 -2.12
N ASN A 36 -8.54 4.11 -2.27
CA ASN A 36 -8.64 5.10 -3.35
C ASN A 36 -7.66 4.74 -4.49
N PRO A 37 -8.13 4.59 -5.74
CA PRO A 37 -7.28 4.28 -6.89
C PRO A 37 -6.09 5.24 -7.09
N ALA A 38 -6.24 6.52 -6.72
CA ALA A 38 -5.16 7.50 -6.82
C ALA A 38 -4.00 7.21 -5.84
N HIS A 39 -4.27 6.64 -4.66
CA HIS A 39 -3.22 6.23 -3.71
C HIS A 39 -2.49 4.98 -4.20
N LYS A 40 -3.24 4.02 -4.77
CA LYS A 40 -2.70 2.81 -5.41
C LYS A 40 -1.72 3.17 -6.52
N GLN A 41 -2.09 4.11 -7.39
CA GLN A 41 -1.21 4.56 -8.48
C GLN A 41 0.12 5.14 -8.00
N VAL A 42 0.12 5.88 -6.89
CA VAL A 42 1.35 6.46 -6.33
C VAL A 42 2.29 5.37 -5.82
N SER A 43 1.76 4.41 -5.05
CA SER A 43 2.55 3.29 -4.55
C SER A 43 3.05 2.40 -5.70
N ASN A 44 2.18 2.08 -6.65
CA ASN A 44 2.50 1.30 -7.84
C ASN A 44 3.63 1.94 -8.67
N GLY A 45 3.52 3.23 -8.97
CA GLY A 45 4.52 3.95 -9.75
C GLY A 45 5.89 3.98 -9.07
N TRP A 46 5.92 4.15 -7.75
CA TRP A 46 7.17 4.10 -6.99
C TRP A 46 7.81 2.71 -7.06
N PHE A 47 7.05 1.64 -6.82
CA PHE A 47 7.58 0.27 -6.87
C PHE A 47 8.11 -0.08 -8.26
N GLN A 48 7.40 0.28 -9.33
CA GLN A 48 7.85 0.05 -10.71
C GLN A 48 9.21 0.72 -10.97
N GLN A 49 9.34 2.01 -10.65
CA GLN A 49 10.59 2.76 -10.86
C GLN A 49 11.77 2.19 -10.06
N VAL A 50 11.50 1.73 -8.84
CA VAL A 50 12.53 1.16 -7.96
C VAL A 50 12.91 -0.25 -8.45
N THR A 51 11.97 -1.09 -8.89
CA THR A 51 12.30 -2.43 -9.43
C THR A 51 13.07 -2.41 -10.74
N ASP A 52 12.96 -1.33 -11.52
CA ASP A 52 13.72 -1.16 -12.77
C ASP A 52 15.21 -0.82 -12.51
N THR A 53 15.56 -0.47 -11.28
CA THR A 53 16.94 -0.26 -10.81
C THR A 53 17.44 -1.55 -10.12
N PRO A 54 18.74 -1.90 -10.12
CA PRO A 54 19.22 -3.03 -9.32
C PRO A 54 19.03 -2.74 -7.82
N VAL A 55 17.89 -3.17 -7.29
CA VAL A 55 17.48 -2.92 -5.90
C VAL A 55 17.65 -4.14 -5.02
N ARG A 56 17.59 -3.92 -3.71
CA ARG A 56 17.75 -4.95 -2.69
C ARG A 56 16.69 -6.05 -2.84
N SER A 57 17.02 -7.25 -2.38
CA SER A 57 16.25 -8.49 -2.54
C SER A 57 14.79 -8.45 -2.03
N SER A 58 14.44 -7.55 -1.10
CA SER A 58 13.10 -7.50 -0.49
C SER A 58 12.08 -6.65 -1.24
N VAL A 59 12.48 -5.79 -2.18
CA VAL A 59 11.53 -4.90 -2.89
C VAL A 59 10.58 -5.68 -3.82
N PRO A 60 11.06 -6.61 -4.69
CA PRO A 60 10.16 -7.35 -5.58
C PRO A 60 9.11 -8.19 -4.84
N PRO A 61 9.46 -8.97 -3.78
CA PRO A 61 8.46 -9.72 -3.01
C PRO A 61 7.36 -8.84 -2.41
N LEU A 62 7.72 -7.67 -1.85
CA LEU A 62 6.75 -6.71 -1.30
C LEU A 62 5.82 -6.13 -2.36
N TYR A 63 6.36 -5.83 -3.54
CA TYR A 63 5.53 -5.33 -4.64
C TYR A 63 4.55 -6.39 -5.14
N ASP A 64 4.97 -7.65 -5.21
CA ASP A 64 4.09 -8.74 -5.63
C ASP A 64 3.00 -9.04 -4.59
N ALA A 65 3.31 -8.95 -3.29
CA ALA A 65 2.31 -8.96 -2.22
C ALA A 65 1.28 -7.84 -2.41
N LEU A 66 1.75 -6.63 -2.66
CA LEU A 66 0.89 -5.48 -2.88
C LEU A 66 -0.07 -5.65 -4.07
N LYS A 67 0.39 -6.24 -5.17
CA LYS A 67 -0.46 -6.58 -6.32
C LYS A 67 -1.55 -7.59 -5.97
N ARG A 68 -1.26 -8.57 -5.10
CA ARG A 68 -2.28 -9.52 -4.61
C ARG A 68 -3.31 -8.84 -3.73
N ILE A 69 -2.84 -8.01 -2.80
CA ILE A 69 -3.69 -7.21 -1.92
C ILE A 69 -4.62 -6.29 -2.73
N TRP A 70 -4.12 -5.64 -3.78
CA TRP A 70 -4.97 -4.81 -4.64
C TRP A 70 -6.05 -5.61 -5.36
N LYS A 71 -5.80 -6.88 -5.72
CA LYS A 71 -6.87 -7.73 -6.28
C LYS A 71 -7.98 -7.97 -5.25
N TRP A 72 -7.66 -8.03 -3.96
CA TRP A 72 -8.68 -8.14 -2.91
C TRP A 72 -9.48 -6.84 -2.79
N ILE A 73 -8.78 -5.70 -2.69
CA ILE A 73 -9.39 -4.38 -2.57
C ILE A 73 -10.29 -4.07 -3.78
N ASP A 74 -9.83 -4.37 -4.99
CA ASP A 74 -10.57 -4.11 -6.23
C ASP A 74 -11.87 -4.94 -6.29
N ASN A 75 -11.93 -6.11 -5.63
CA ASN A 75 -13.08 -7.02 -5.66
C ASN A 75 -13.96 -6.97 -4.39
N ASP A 76 -13.53 -6.31 -3.31
CA ASP A 76 -14.29 -6.22 -2.05
C ASP A 76 -15.14 -4.94 -2.01
N VAL A 77 -16.46 -5.10 -2.11
CA VAL A 77 -17.43 -4.00 -2.08
C VAL A 77 -17.35 -3.20 -0.78
N ASN A 78 -16.96 -3.81 0.35
CA ASN A 78 -16.83 -3.11 1.62
C ASN A 78 -15.59 -2.20 1.68
N LEU A 79 -14.60 -2.45 0.82
CA LEU A 79 -13.36 -1.65 0.71
C LEU A 79 -13.49 -0.54 -0.35
N GLN A 80 -14.51 -0.60 -1.20
CA GLN A 80 -14.85 0.46 -2.15
C GLN A 80 -15.59 1.60 -1.42
N LEU A 81 -14.85 2.38 -0.64
CA LEU A 81 -15.34 3.49 0.23
C LEU A 81 -16.04 4.65 -0.52
N GLY A 82 -16.20 4.58 -1.84
CA GLY A 82 -16.56 5.72 -2.68
C GLY A 82 -17.99 6.23 -2.57
N THR A 83 -18.90 5.55 -1.88
CA THR A 83 -20.35 5.87 -1.96
C THR A 83 -21.10 5.93 -0.63
N ILE A 84 -20.50 5.49 0.48
CA ILE A 84 -21.22 5.40 1.76
C ILE A 84 -20.76 6.52 2.71
N PRO A 85 -21.67 7.38 3.21
CA PRO A 85 -21.34 8.34 4.24
C PRO A 85 -20.76 7.64 5.48
N VAL A 86 -19.61 8.11 5.96
CA VAL A 86 -18.98 7.57 7.17
C VAL A 86 -19.87 7.91 8.38
N PRO A 87 -20.35 6.92 9.16
CA PRO A 87 -21.15 7.18 10.35
C PRO A 87 -20.43 8.08 11.36
N GLU A 88 -21.15 9.01 11.98
CA GLU A 88 -20.58 9.89 13.02
C GLU A 88 -20.07 9.07 14.20
N SER A 89 -20.87 8.12 14.69
CA SER A 89 -20.51 7.24 15.79
C SER A 89 -19.45 6.22 15.37
N LEU A 90 -18.33 6.17 16.09
CA LEU A 90 -17.25 5.23 15.85
C LEU A 90 -17.71 3.77 15.90
N GLY A 91 -18.60 3.42 16.85
CA GLY A 91 -19.09 2.05 17.02
C GLY A 91 -20.00 1.56 15.90
N GLN A 92 -20.43 2.44 15.00
CA GLN A 92 -21.26 2.09 13.83
C GLN A 92 -20.42 1.99 12.53
N ARG A 93 -19.13 2.32 12.58
CA ARG A 93 -18.26 2.25 11.40
C ARG A 93 -17.86 0.81 11.15
N TYR A 94 -17.89 0.41 9.88
CA TYR A 94 -17.36 -0.88 9.47
C TYR A 94 -15.84 -0.91 9.70
N PRO A 95 -15.29 -1.90 10.44
CA PRO A 95 -13.87 -2.00 10.76
C PRO A 95 -13.07 -2.57 9.57
N TRP A 96 -13.12 -1.84 8.46
CA TRP A 96 -12.58 -2.30 7.18
C TRP A 96 -11.06 -2.52 7.21
N TRP A 97 -10.33 -1.72 7.98
CA TRP A 97 -8.88 -1.81 8.02
C TRP A 97 -8.44 -3.03 8.83
N GLU A 98 -9.13 -3.35 9.94
CA GLU A 98 -8.88 -4.55 10.72
C GLU A 98 -9.13 -5.81 9.88
N HIS A 99 -10.22 -5.84 9.11
CA HIS A 99 -10.50 -6.95 8.20
C HIS A 99 -9.44 -7.10 7.12
N LEU A 100 -9.00 -5.98 6.53
CA LEU A 100 -7.94 -5.99 5.52
C LEU A 100 -6.61 -6.48 6.12
N VAL A 101 -6.22 -5.99 7.30
CA VAL A 101 -4.97 -6.38 7.95
C VAL A 101 -4.99 -7.82 8.42
N ASN A 102 -6.10 -8.31 8.97
CA ASN A 102 -6.24 -9.73 9.32
C ASN A 102 -6.08 -10.61 8.08
N ARG A 103 -6.73 -10.24 6.96
CA ARG A 103 -6.58 -10.96 5.70
C ARG A 103 -5.14 -10.95 5.20
N VAL A 104 -4.45 -9.82 5.31
CA VAL A 104 -3.04 -9.71 4.93
C VAL A 104 -2.17 -10.60 5.82
N ALA A 105 -2.41 -10.65 7.13
CA ALA A 105 -1.69 -11.53 8.04
C ALA A 105 -1.97 -13.02 7.78
N ASP A 106 -3.19 -13.36 7.37
CA ASP A 106 -3.60 -14.73 7.08
C ASP A 106 -3.11 -15.23 5.69
N GLU A 107 -3.06 -14.35 4.68
CA GLU A 107 -2.78 -14.72 3.28
C GLU A 107 -1.38 -14.31 2.77
N GLU A 108 -0.72 -13.31 3.36
CA GLU A 108 0.66 -12.93 3.02
C GLU A 108 1.59 -13.38 4.16
N ASP A 109 2.08 -14.62 4.05
CA ASP A 109 3.09 -15.29 4.90
C ASP A 109 4.41 -14.48 5.06
N GLU A 110 5.51 -15.10 5.56
CA GLU A 110 6.86 -14.56 5.87
C GLU A 110 7.40 -13.37 5.03
N THR A 111 6.90 -13.14 3.81
CA THR A 111 7.11 -11.95 2.98
C THR A 111 6.97 -10.61 3.74
N LEU A 112 6.03 -10.50 4.69
CA LEU A 112 5.76 -9.25 5.41
C LEU A 112 6.26 -9.21 6.86
N CYS A 113 6.77 -10.33 7.39
CA CYS A 113 7.20 -10.46 8.79
C CYS A 113 6.18 -9.88 9.81
N LEU A 114 4.87 -10.12 9.62
CA LEU A 114 3.80 -9.59 10.48
C LEU A 114 3.59 -10.39 11.78
N THR A 115 4.51 -11.33 12.09
CA THR A 115 4.46 -12.24 13.24
C THR A 115 4.91 -11.61 14.54
#